data_AF-A0A1C6PHG5-F1
#
_entry.id   AF-A0A1C6PHG5-F1
#
_cell.length_a   1.000
_cell.length_b   1.000
_cell.length_c   1.000
_cell.angle_alpha   90.00
_cell.angle_beta   90.00
_cell.angle_gamma   90.00
#
_symmetry.space_group_name_H-M   'P 1'
#
loop_
_entity.id
_entity.type
_entity.pdbx_description
1 polymer ?
#
loop_
_entity_poly.entity_id
_entity_poly.type
_entity_poly.pdbx_seq_one_letter_code
_entity_poly.pdbx_strand_id
1 'polypeptide(L)'
;MNHTPHSTPRLPEPPVTDGQMTFFQDPAIDKLLGLVMALAGETYVLRDRVRVLERLLTDGGTLAEGAAEAYVIPADAEGAWRTDRDAFFERLLGPIAMDHLGPDATRKAARS
;
A
#
# COMPACT_ATOMS: atom_id res chain seq x y z
N MET A 1 58.00 39.04 -7.06
CA MET A 1 56.53 39.02 -7.23
C MET A 1 56.04 37.60 -6.96
N ASN A 2 55.43 37.32 -5.81
CA ASN A 2 54.78 36.02 -5.54
C ASN A 2 53.27 36.19 -5.70
N HIS A 3 52.67 35.47 -6.64
CA HIS A 3 51.22 35.37 -6.80
C HIS A 3 50.68 34.30 -5.85
N THR A 4 49.86 34.71 -4.88
CA THR A 4 49.12 33.82 -3.99
C THR A 4 47.98 33.16 -4.79
N PRO A 5 47.78 31.83 -4.74
CA PRO A 5 46.61 31.22 -5.37
C PRO A 5 45.34 31.61 -4.62
N HIS A 6 44.37 32.19 -5.33
CA HIS A 6 43.03 32.43 -4.78
C HIS A 6 42.32 31.10 -4.56
N SER A 7 42.09 30.74 -3.29
CA SER A 7 41.16 29.67 -2.93
C SER A 7 39.74 30.17 -3.15
N THR A 8 39.06 29.65 -4.17
CA THR A 8 37.64 29.91 -4.39
C THR A 8 36.85 29.36 -3.20
N PRO A 9 36.01 30.14 -2.52
CA PRO A 9 35.19 29.62 -1.44
C PRO A 9 34.20 28.60 -2.01
N ARG A 10 34.22 27.37 -1.49
CA ARG A 10 33.19 26.36 -1.77
C ARG A 10 31.87 26.91 -1.23
N LEU A 11 30.94 27.23 -2.12
CA LEU A 11 29.57 27.54 -1.75
C LEU A 11 29.00 26.34 -0.95
N PRO A 12 28.23 26.57 0.12
CA PRO A 12 27.59 25.47 0.83
C PRO A 12 26.75 24.67 -0.16
N GLU A 13 26.94 23.34 -0.16
CA GLU A 13 26.15 22.46 -1.01
C GLU A 13 24.67 22.64 -0.62
N PRO A 14 23.75 22.78 -1.60
CA PRO A 14 22.33 22.90 -1.29
C PRO A 14 21.91 21.66 -0.49
N PRO A 15 21.01 21.80 0.49
CA PRO A 15 20.56 20.65 1.27
C PRO A 15 20.08 19.58 0.31
N VAL A 16 20.68 18.39 0.40
CA VAL A 16 20.18 17.20 -0.29
C VAL A 16 18.80 16.98 0.31
N THR A 17 17.76 17.28 -0.45
CA THR A 17 16.43 16.78 -0.15
C THR A 17 16.48 15.34 -0.60
N ASP A 18 16.30 14.39 0.31
CA ASP A 18 16.43 12.93 0.07
C ASP A 18 15.34 12.38 -0.88
N GLY A 19 14.82 13.19 -1.81
CA GLY A 19 13.66 12.89 -2.65
C GLY A 19 12.34 12.78 -1.87
N GLN A 20 12.38 12.91 -0.55
CA GLN A 20 11.19 12.88 0.28
C GLN A 20 10.45 14.22 0.16
N MET A 21 9.41 14.24 -0.68
CA MET A 21 8.44 15.32 -0.66
C MET A 21 7.74 15.32 0.70
N THR A 22 7.98 16.36 1.50
CA THR A 22 7.29 16.57 2.77
C THR A 22 6.01 17.34 2.53
N PHE A 23 4.87 16.70 2.77
CA PHE A 23 3.53 17.24 2.61
C PHE A 23 2.96 17.81 3.90
N PHE A 24 3.36 17.26 5.06
CA PHE A 24 2.87 17.69 6.38
C PHE A 24 3.99 18.00 7.37
N GLN A 25 3.69 18.87 8.34
CA GLN A 25 4.65 19.25 9.39
C GLN A 25 4.93 18.12 10.37
N ASP A 26 3.95 17.26 10.64
CA ASP A 26 4.14 16.08 11.48
C ASP A 26 4.75 14.94 10.63
N PRO A 27 6.00 14.52 10.92
CA PRO A 27 6.66 13.45 10.18
C PRO A 27 5.92 12.11 10.22
N ALA A 28 5.07 11.86 11.23
CA ALA A 28 4.27 10.64 11.29
C ALA A 28 3.12 10.68 10.28
N ILE A 29 2.48 11.84 10.10
CA ILE A 29 1.40 12.04 9.12
C ILE A 29 1.97 11.97 7.69
N ASP A 30 3.14 12.55 7.47
CA ASP A 30 3.81 12.52 6.18
C ASP A 30 4.17 11.08 5.74
N LYS A 31 4.69 10.28 6.67
CA LYS A 31 4.96 8.84 6.45
C LYS A 31 3.68 8.05 6.18
N LEU A 32 2.61 8.33 6.91
CA LEU A 32 1.32 7.68 6.69
C LEU A 32 0.79 8.00 5.30
N LEU A 33 0.87 9.26 4.85
CA LEU A 33 0.49 9.63 3.49
C LEU A 33 1.34 8.89 2.46
N GLY A 34 2.66 8.83 2.64
CA GLY A 34 3.55 8.09 1.75
C GLY A 34 3.16 6.62 1.62
N LEU A 35 2.82 5.96 2.73
CA LEU A 35 2.33 4.58 2.75
C LEU A 35 0.98 4.43 2.01
N VAL A 36 0.04 5.35 2.24
CA VAL A 36 -1.27 5.35 1.55
C VAL A 36 -1.08 5.53 0.04
N MET A 37 -0.19 6.42 -0.39
CA MET A 37 0.11 6.63 -1.80
C MET A 37 0.75 5.40 -2.46
N ALA A 38 1.68 4.74 -1.76
CA ALA A 38 2.27 3.48 -2.23
C ALA A 38 1.20 2.39 -2.38
N LEU A 39 0.36 2.20 -1.36
CA LEU A 39 -0.77 1.25 -1.40
C LEU A 39 -1.76 1.58 -2.52
N ALA A 40 -2.06 2.85 -2.76
CA ALA A 40 -2.94 3.26 -3.85
C ALA A 40 -2.36 2.88 -5.22
N GLY A 41 -1.05 3.06 -5.40
CA GLY A 41 -0.33 2.63 -6.60
C GLY A 41 -0.41 1.12 -6.81
N GLU A 42 -0.10 0.33 -5.77
CA GLU A 42 -0.19 -1.13 -5.81
C GLU A 42 -1.63 -1.62 -6.07
N THR A 43 -2.62 -0.98 -5.42
CA THR A 43 -4.04 -1.28 -5.62
C THR A 43 -4.47 -1.03 -7.07
N TYR A 44 -3.99 0.04 -7.68
CA TYR A 44 -4.29 0.34 -9.08
C TYR A 44 -3.68 -0.71 -10.02
N VAL A 45 -2.43 -1.10 -9.80
CA VAL A 45 -1.77 -2.17 -10.58
C VAL A 45 -2.51 -3.50 -10.45
N LEU A 46 -2.94 -3.86 -9.25
CA LEU A 46 -3.73 -5.06 -9.02
C LEU A 46 -5.07 -5.00 -9.78
N ARG A 47 -5.77 -3.86 -9.70
CA ARG A 47 -7.03 -3.64 -10.43
C ARG A 47 -6.84 -3.75 -11.94
N ASP A 48 -5.76 -3.17 -12.48
CA ASP A 48 -5.45 -3.23 -13.91
C ASP A 48 -5.20 -4.68 -14.35
N ARG A 49 -4.41 -5.43 -13.57
CA ARG A 49 -4.18 -6.84 -13.82
C ARG A 49 -5.46 -7.67 -13.79
N VAL A 50 -6.37 -7.42 -12.84
CA VAL A 50 -7.68 -8.10 -12.78
C VAL A 50 -8.49 -7.82 -14.04
N ARG A 51 -8.58 -6.56 -14.48
CA ARG A 51 -9.27 -6.21 -15.74
C ARG A 51 -8.69 -6.92 -16.95
N VAL A 52 -7.37 -7.01 -17.05
CA VAL A 52 -6.69 -7.73 -18.13
C VAL A 52 -7.04 -9.22 -18.08
N LEU A 53 -7.01 -9.84 -16.91
CA LEU A 53 -7.38 -11.25 -16.74
C LEU A 53 -8.84 -11.50 -17.12
N GLU A 54 -9.77 -10.67 -16.65
CA GLU A 54 -11.18 -10.75 -17.02
C GLU A 54 -11.34 -10.65 -18.54
N ARG A 55 -10.69 -9.66 -19.17
CA ARG A 55 -10.76 -9.47 -20.62
C ARG A 55 -10.23 -10.67 -21.39
N LEU A 56 -9.08 -11.21 -20.98
CA LEU A 56 -8.49 -12.39 -21.62
C LEU A 56 -9.41 -13.62 -21.49
N LEU A 57 -10.04 -13.80 -20.33
CA LEU A 57 -10.94 -14.92 -20.07
C LEU A 57 -12.28 -14.77 -20.82
N THR A 58 -12.82 -13.56 -20.95
CA THR A 58 -14.03 -13.31 -21.74
C THR A 58 -13.77 -13.43 -23.23
N ASP A 59 -12.66 -12.85 -23.73
CA ASP A 59 -12.30 -12.94 -25.15
C ASP A 59 -11.99 -14.40 -25.56
N GLY A 60 -11.45 -15.18 -24.63
CA GLY A 60 -11.24 -16.63 -24.78
C GLY A 60 -12.50 -17.49 -24.58
N GLY A 61 -13.65 -16.90 -24.26
CA GLY A 61 -14.92 -17.60 -24.03
C GLY A 61 -14.97 -18.47 -22.76
N THR A 62 -14.01 -18.30 -21.84
CA THR A 62 -13.96 -19.03 -20.56
C THR A 62 -14.92 -18.43 -19.53
N LEU A 63 -15.06 -17.10 -19.53
CA LEU A 63 -16.03 -16.38 -18.69
C LEU A 63 -17.04 -15.65 -19.57
N ALA A 64 -18.27 -15.54 -19.09
CA ALA A 64 -19.24 -14.60 -19.65
C ALA A 64 -18.88 -13.17 -19.21
N GLU A 65 -19.27 -12.17 -20.01
CA GLU A 65 -19.16 -10.77 -19.60
C GLU A 65 -19.97 -10.52 -18.33
N GLY A 66 -19.39 -9.81 -17.35
CA GLY A 66 -20.02 -9.55 -16.04
C GLY A 66 -20.06 -10.76 -15.10
N ALA A 67 -19.41 -11.88 -15.43
CA ALA A 67 -19.43 -13.09 -14.59
C ALA A 67 -18.80 -12.87 -13.21
N ALA A 68 -17.77 -12.01 -13.11
CA ALA A 68 -17.13 -11.70 -11.83
C ALA A 68 -18.08 -10.93 -10.90
N GLU A 69 -18.81 -9.94 -11.41
CA GLU A 69 -19.79 -9.14 -10.66
C GLU A 69 -21.01 -9.96 -10.24
N ALA A 70 -21.42 -10.91 -11.07
CA ALA A 70 -22.55 -11.79 -10.79
C ALA A 70 -22.19 -13.00 -9.91
N TYR A 71 -20.89 -13.20 -9.61
CA TYR A 71 -20.44 -14.38 -8.88
C TYR A 71 -20.94 -14.39 -7.44
N VAL A 72 -21.75 -15.39 -7.10
CA VAL A 72 -22.18 -15.65 -5.73
C VAL A 72 -21.23 -16.66 -5.12
N ILE A 73 -20.55 -16.26 -4.05
CA ILE A 73 -19.62 -17.13 -3.33
C ILE A 73 -20.40 -18.33 -2.77
N PRO A 74 -20.02 -19.56 -3.13
CA PRO A 74 -20.60 -20.76 -2.56
C PRO A 74 -20.40 -20.83 -1.03
N ALA A 75 -21.39 -21.34 -0.30
CA ALA A 75 -21.36 -21.39 1.16
C ALA A 75 -20.19 -22.24 1.72
N ASP A 76 -19.73 -23.24 0.96
CA ASP A 76 -18.57 -24.08 1.28
C ASP A 76 -17.23 -23.35 1.07
N ALA A 77 -17.16 -22.41 0.13
CA ALA A 77 -16.00 -21.56 -0.10
C ALA A 77 -15.89 -20.39 0.89
N GLU A 78 -17.03 -19.92 1.40
CA GLU A 78 -17.10 -18.73 2.26
C GLU A 78 -16.24 -18.85 3.53
N GLY A 79 -16.23 -20.02 4.18
CA GLY A 79 -15.43 -20.26 5.39
C GLY A 79 -13.92 -20.18 5.15
N ALA A 80 -13.45 -20.74 4.04
CA ALA A 80 -12.04 -20.71 3.68
C ALA A 80 -11.57 -19.29 3.35
N TRP A 81 -12.38 -18.53 2.61
CA TRP A 81 -12.06 -17.16 2.22
C TRP A 81 -12.09 -16.20 3.40
N ARG A 82 -13.03 -16.38 4.34
CA ARG A 82 -13.03 -15.65 5.61
C ARG A 82 -11.77 -15.92 6.41
N THR A 83 -11.36 -17.18 6.52
CA THR A 83 -10.13 -17.57 7.23
C THR A 83 -8.89 -16.91 6.63
N ASP A 84 -8.77 -16.94 5.30
CA ASP A 84 -7.66 -16.30 4.58
C ASP A 84 -7.63 -14.77 4.80
N ARG A 85 -8.80 -14.13 4.66
CA ARG A 85 -9.00 -12.70 4.94
C ARG A 85 -8.58 -12.33 6.36
N ASP A 86 -9.03 -13.08 7.36
CA ASP A 86 -8.75 -12.81 8.76
C ASP A 86 -7.24 -12.98 9.05
N ALA A 87 -6.61 -14.02 8.50
CA ALA A 87 -5.15 -14.22 8.59
C ALA A 87 -4.36 -13.09 7.92
N PHE A 88 -4.86 -12.55 6.80
CA PHE A 88 -4.28 -11.37 6.15
C PHE A 88 -4.36 -10.13 7.05
N PHE A 89 -5.53 -9.84 7.64
CA PHE A 89 -5.70 -8.70 8.54
C PHE A 89 -4.88 -8.82 9.82
N GLU A 90 -4.80 -10.00 10.43
CA GLU A 90 -3.95 -10.22 11.62
C GLU A 90 -2.48 -9.94 11.31
N ARG A 91 -1.99 -10.39 10.16
CA ARG A 91 -0.61 -10.09 9.74
C ARG A 91 -0.38 -8.61 9.43
N LEU A 92 -1.38 -7.93 8.87
CA LEU A 92 -1.28 -6.53 8.48
C LEU A 92 -1.42 -5.58 9.68
N LEU A 93 -2.40 -5.82 10.55
CA LEU A 93 -2.77 -4.94 11.65
C LEU A 93 -2.16 -5.36 12.99
N GLY A 94 -1.77 -6.61 13.16
CA GLY A 94 -1.19 -7.13 14.40
C GLY A 94 -0.05 -6.26 14.96
N PRO A 95 0.95 -5.86 14.15
CA PRO A 95 2.03 -4.99 14.60
C PRO A 95 1.54 -3.61 15.11
N ILE A 96 0.56 -3.00 14.43
CA ILE A 96 0.04 -1.66 14.78
C ILE A 96 -0.88 -1.75 16.00
N ALA A 97 -1.71 -2.79 16.08
CA ALA A 97 -2.70 -2.95 17.13
C ALA A 97 -2.06 -3.28 18.49
N MET A 98 -0.95 -4.04 18.49
CA MET A 98 -0.12 -4.28 19.68
C MET A 98 0.49 -2.99 20.23
N ASP A 99 0.95 -2.10 19.36
CA ASP A 99 1.71 -0.91 19.74
C ASP A 99 0.82 0.30 20.10
N HIS A 100 -0.39 0.41 19.52
CA HIS A 100 -1.19 1.66 19.61
C HIS A 100 -2.66 1.51 20.02
N LEU A 101 -3.26 0.32 19.96
CA LEU A 101 -4.72 0.17 20.12
C LEU A 101 -5.15 -0.54 21.42
N GLY A 102 -4.21 -1.15 22.14
CA GLY A 102 -4.50 -1.92 23.34
C GLY A 102 -5.25 -3.23 23.07
N PRO A 103 -5.26 -4.18 24.03
CA PRO A 103 -5.65 -5.58 23.81
C PRO A 103 -7.13 -5.83 23.45
N ASP A 104 -8.00 -4.81 23.51
CA ASP A 104 -9.43 -4.96 23.24
C ASP A 104 -9.82 -4.69 21.78
N ALA A 105 -8.99 -3.97 21.03
CA ALA A 105 -9.30 -3.62 19.65
C ALA A 105 -8.88 -4.69 18.63
N THR A 106 -7.80 -5.43 18.91
CA THR A 106 -7.44 -6.68 18.19
C THR A 106 -8.59 -7.70 18.24
N ARG A 107 -9.26 -7.82 19.40
CA ARG A 107 -10.39 -8.75 19.59
C ARG A 107 -11.65 -8.35 18.80
N LYS A 108 -11.80 -7.07 18.42
CA LYS A 108 -12.95 -6.55 17.66
C LYS A 108 -12.73 -6.64 16.15
N ALA A 109 -11.50 -6.40 15.68
CA ALA A 109 -11.14 -6.53 14.26
C ALA A 109 -11.22 -7.99 13.77
N ALA A 110 -10.82 -8.95 14.60
CA ALA A 110 -10.90 -10.39 14.30
C ALA A 110 -12.32 -10.98 14.35
N ARG A 111 -13.34 -10.20 14.72
CA ARG A 111 -14.72 -10.68 14.92
C ARG A 111 -15.75 -10.03 13.99
N SER A 112 -15.34 -9.11 13.10
CA SER A 112 -16.23 -8.35 12.21
C SER A 112 -16.02 -8.68 10.74
#